data_AF-A0A6C2CJ17-F1
#
_entry.id   AF-A0A6C2CJ17-F1
#
_cell.length_a   1.000
_cell.length_b   1.000
_cell.length_c   1.000
_cell.angle_alpha   90.00
_cell.angle_beta   90.00
_cell.angle_gamma   90.00
#
_symmetry.space_group_name_H-M   'P 1'
#
loop_
_entity.id
_entity.type
_entity.pdbx_description
1 polymer ?
#
loop_
_entity_poly.entity_id
_entity_poly.type
_entity_poly.pdbx_seq_one_letter_code
_entity_poly.pdbx_strand_id
1 'polypeptide(L)' 'MAKNTGDDYRKGSVTDRTQVQNPRTGNYTKRDTDTGRFMEVKQDGKPFKGVAKEVDGRRK' A
#
# COMPACT_ATOMS: atom_id res chain seq x y z
N MET A 1 -12.06 1.25 -6.12
CA MET A 1 -11.20 1.41 -7.31
C MET A 1 -10.85 2.87 -7.51
N ALA A 2 -9.55 3.17 -7.63
CA ALA A 2 -9.08 4.48 -8.09
C ALA A 2 -9.57 4.70 -9.53
N LYS A 3 -10.31 5.79 -9.77
CA LYS A 3 -10.71 6.17 -11.13
C LYS A 3 -9.62 7.05 -11.73
N ASN A 4 -9.21 6.78 -12.97
CA ASN A 4 -8.38 7.70 -13.73
C ASN A 4 -9.18 8.99 -13.94
N THR A 5 -8.64 10.11 -13.47
CA THR A 5 -9.36 11.39 -13.46
C THR A 5 -9.22 12.20 -14.74
N GLY A 6 -8.54 11.68 -15.76
CA GLY A 6 -8.31 12.38 -17.03
C GLY A 6 -7.18 13.42 -16.97
N ASP A 7 -6.88 13.92 -15.78
CA ASP A 7 -5.62 14.57 -15.45
C ASP A 7 -4.60 13.49 -15.04
N ASP A 8 -3.30 13.72 -15.27
CA ASP A 8 -2.15 12.80 -15.03
C ASP A 8 -1.91 12.40 -13.55
N TYR A 9 -2.97 12.34 -12.74
CA TYR A 9 -2.98 11.87 -11.37
C TYR A 9 -4.22 10.98 -11.12
N ARG A 10 -4.08 9.99 -10.24
CA ARG A 10 -5.22 9.19 -9.77
C ARG A 10 -5.88 9.87 -8.57
N LYS A 11 -7.21 10.00 -8.58
CA LYS A 11 -8.01 10.36 -7.41
C LYS A 11 -8.61 9.09 -6.78
N GLY A 12 -8.23 8.82 -5.53
CA GLY A 12 -8.73 7.70 -4.73
C GLY A 12 -7.60 6.83 -4.15
N SER A 13 -7.88 6.18 -3.02
CA SER A 13 -6.95 5.23 -2.42
C SER A 13 -6.77 4.03 -3.34
N VAL A 14 -5.53 3.56 -3.50
CA VAL A 14 -5.27 2.29 -4.20
C VAL A 14 -5.91 1.18 -3.35
N THR A 15 -7.02 0.63 -3.83
CA THR A 15 -7.75 -0.44 -3.12
C THR A 15 -7.07 -1.80 -3.25
N ASP A 16 -6.28 -1.97 -4.30
CA ASP A 16 -5.72 -3.27 -4.69
C ASP A 16 -4.34 -3.50 -4.03
N ARG A 17 -3.91 -2.56 -3.18
CA ARG A 17 -2.61 -2.58 -2.51
C ARG A 17 -2.72 -2.04 -1.11
N THR A 18 -2.15 -2.77 -0.18
CA THR A 18 -1.96 -2.34 1.20
C THR A 18 -0.47 -2.07 1.45
N GLN A 19 -0.17 -1.38 2.54
CA GLN A 19 1.20 -1.22 3.03
C GLN A 19 1.32 -1.73 4.46
N VAL A 20 2.41 -2.45 4.73
CA VAL A 20 2.76 -3.02 6.03
C VAL A 20 4.11 -2.45 6.46
N GLN A 21 4.24 -2.07 7.74
CA GLN A 21 5.53 -1.64 8.28
C GLN A 21 6.31 -2.87 8.75
N ASN A 22 7.55 -3.00 8.29
CA ASN A 22 8.46 -4.04 8.78
C ASN A 22 9.02 -3.59 10.14
N PRO A 23 8.74 -4.30 11.25
CA PRO A 23 9.18 -3.89 12.58
C PRO A 23 10.70 -4.00 12.76
N ARG A 24 11.40 -4.79 11.93
CA ARG A 24 12.85 -4.99 12.02
C ARG A 24 13.64 -3.86 11.37
N THR A 25 13.09 -3.26 10.32
CA THR A 25 13.77 -2.22 9.53
C THR A 25 13.09 -0.85 9.62
N GLY A 26 11.87 -0.78 10.16
CA GLY A 26 11.04 0.42 10.17
C GLY A 26 10.43 0.79 8.82
N ASN A 27 10.82 0.08 7.75
CA ASN A 27 10.46 0.39 6.37
C ASN A 27 9.05 -0.08 6.01
N TYR A 28 8.38 0.67 5.15
CA TYR A 28 7.05 0.31 4.64
C TYR A 28 7.17 -0.55 3.39
N THR A 29 6.42 -1.65 3.31
CA THR A 29 6.40 -2.55 2.16
C THR A 29 4.99 -2.60 1.58
N LYS A 30 4.85 -2.47 0.26
CA LYS A 30 3.58 -2.70 -0.44
C LYS A 30 3.29 -4.20 -0.51
N ARG A 31 2.05 -4.55 -0.23
CA ARG A 31 1.50 -5.89 -0.43
C ARG A 31 0.32 -5.82 -1.39
N ASP A 32 0.32 -6.73 -2.34
CA ASP A 32 -0.79 -6.90 -3.28
C ASP A 32 -1.95 -7.60 -2.54
N THR A 33 -3.16 -7.03 -2.60
CA THR A 33 -4.29 -7.56 -1.81
C THR A 33 -4.86 -8.85 -2.39
N ASP A 34 -4.68 -9.08 -3.69
CA ASP A 34 -5.29 -10.20 -4.42
C ASP A 34 -4.40 -11.45 -4.32
N THR A 35 -3.10 -11.26 -4.54
CA THR A 35 -2.09 -12.34 -4.54
C THR A 35 -1.35 -12.48 -3.21
N GLY A 36 -1.39 -11.45 -2.35
CA GLY A 36 -0.67 -11.43 -1.08
C GLY A 36 0.84 -11.22 -1.21
N ARG A 37 1.35 -10.97 -2.42
CA ARG A 37 2.79 -10.81 -2.70
C ARG A 37 3.32 -9.48 -2.20
N PHE A 38 4.53 -9.49 -1.65
CA PHE A 38 5.28 -8.26 -1.35
C PHE A 38 5.90 -7.73 -2.64
N MET A 39 5.74 -6.42 -2.88
CA MET A 39 6.18 -5.79 -4.13
C MET A 39 7.38 -4.88 -3.93
N GLU A 40 7.17 -3.76 -3.24
CA GLU A 40 8.16 -2.68 -3.16
C GLU A 40 8.35 -2.27 -1.71
N VAL A 41 9.61 -2.12 -1.30
CA VAL A 41 9.98 -1.62 0.02
C VAL A 41 10.45 -0.17 -0.09
N LYS A 42 9.95 0.68 0.80
CA LYS A 42 10.32 2.08 0.91
C LYS A 42 11.45 2.22 1.91
N GLN A 43 12.62 2.67 1.45
CA GLN A 43 13.83 2.79 2.28
C GLN A 43 13.90 4.08 3.11
N ASP A 44 13.01 5.04 2.87
CA ASP A 44 12.97 6.33 3.58
C ASP A 44 12.24 6.25 4.94
N GLY A 45 11.81 5.06 5.35
CA GLY A 45 11.07 4.82 6.59
C GLY A 45 9.65 5.43 6.63
N LYS A 46 9.18 6.05 5.54
CA LYS A 46 7.87 6.74 5.49
C LYS A 46 6.84 5.87 4.76
N PRO A 47 5.55 6.01 5.09
CA PRO A 47 4.49 5.32 4.36
C PRO A 47 4.42 5.77 2.89
N PHE A 48 3.91 4.89 2.04
CA PHE A 48 3.52 5.23 0.67
C PHE A 48 2.30 6.15 0.68
N LYS A 49 2.39 7.26 -0.07
CA LYS A 49 1.28 8.18 -0.26
C LYS A 49 0.20 7.50 -1.11
N GLY A 50 -1.06 7.56 -0.67
CA GLY A 50 -2.20 7.00 -1.41
C GLY A 50 -2.35 5.47 -1.37
N VAL A 51 -1.59 4.78 -0.52
CA VAL A 51 -1.73 3.33 -0.26
C VAL A 51 -2.29 3.14 1.15
N ALA A 52 -3.34 2.33 1.28
CA ALA A 52 -3.95 2.07 2.58
C ALA A 52 -2.99 1.29 3.49
N LYS A 53 -2.85 1.68 4.76
CA LYS A 53 -2.15 0.85 5.75
C LYS A 53 -2.95 -0.43 5.95
N GLU A 54 -2.27 -1.58 5.91
CA GLU A 54 -2.88 -2.86 6.23
C GLU A 54 -3.35 -2.79 7.69
N VAL A 55 -4.67 -2.87 7.89
CA VAL A 55 -5.24 -2.96 9.23
C VAL A 55 -5.06 -4.41 9.65
N ASP A 56 -4.22 -4.68 10.65
CA ASP A 56 -4.05 -6.04 11.16
C ASP A 56 -5.35 -6.49 11.83
N GLY A 57 -6.12 -7.26 11.07
CA GLY A 57 -7.28 -8.00 11.50
C GLY A 57 -7.42 -9.15 10.53
N ARG A 58 -6.54 -10.18 10.69
CA ARG A 58 -6.52 -11.45 9.94
C ARG A 58 -7.91 -11.79 9.40
N ARG A 59 -8.14 -11.44 8.12
CA ARG A 59 -9.40 -11.46 7.37
C ARG A 59 -10.55 -12.24 8.01
N LYS A 60 -11.69 -11.59 8.28
CA LYS A 60 -12.99 -12.28 8.24
C LYS A 60 -13.35 -12.58 6.79
#